data_AF-A0A2D8FLJ5-F1
#
_entry.id   AF-A0A2D8FLJ5-F1
#
_cell.length_a   1.000
_cell.length_b   1.000
_cell.length_c   1.000
_cell.angle_alpha   90.00
_cell.angle_beta   90.00
_cell.angle_gamma   90.00
#
_symmetry.space_group_name_H-M   'P 1'
#
loop_
_entity.id
_entity.type
_entity.pdbx_description
1 polymer ?
#
loop_
_entity_poly.entity_id
_entity_poly.type
_entity_poly.pdbx_seq_one_letter_code
_entity_poly.pdbx_strand_id
1 'polypeptide(L)'
;MSEPPETTRQVIDVNAMRRALIEAHGLVHADRTYWLYYDETNNIRRLHLQADAFNVPELNCWALGGVGRRDAAPIDVGPLRARAFIQPNAEELHFALFGRGEFPKVLGSRKLEAFLDWALEENLLVHYLALDPFYWSVVDVVDSVLAAGEMPDGFGESLKSDLCTLLRADRPRTAALMARFDYPDLKPERRRAFMTE
;
A
#
# COMPACT_ATOMS: atom_id res chain seq x y z
N MET A 1 -16.83 -22.92 42.82
CA MET A 1 -16.54 -23.03 41.38
C MET A 1 -17.16 -21.82 40.72
N SER A 2 -16.36 -20.81 40.44
CA SER A 2 -16.82 -19.58 39.79
C SER A 2 -16.66 -19.77 38.29
N GLU A 3 -17.73 -19.51 37.53
CA GLU A 3 -17.70 -19.55 36.07
C GLU A 3 -16.66 -18.56 35.52
N PRO A 4 -15.94 -18.92 34.44
CA PRO A 4 -15.00 -18.00 33.82
C PRO A 4 -15.76 -16.81 33.19
N PRO A 5 -15.17 -15.61 33.18
CA PRO A 5 -15.83 -14.43 32.62
C PRO A 5 -16.12 -14.66 31.13
N GLU A 6 -17.37 -14.45 30.74
CA GLU A 6 -17.76 -14.42 29.32
C GLU A 6 -16.96 -13.34 28.60
N THR A 7 -16.04 -13.76 27.73
CA THR A 7 -15.35 -12.87 26.82
C THR A 7 -16.38 -12.24 25.89
N THR A 8 -16.79 -11.00 26.20
CA THR A 8 -17.74 -10.26 25.37
C THR A 8 -17.09 -10.03 24.01
N ARG A 9 -17.55 -10.75 22.98
CA ARG A 9 -17.07 -10.56 21.60
C ARG A 9 -17.48 -9.15 21.17
N GLN A 10 -16.52 -8.23 21.16
CA GLN A 10 -16.74 -6.87 20.69
C GLN A 10 -17.15 -6.93 19.21
N VAL A 11 -18.40 -6.59 18.91
CA VAL A 11 -18.90 -6.53 17.54
C VAL A 11 -18.50 -5.17 16.97
N ILE A 12 -17.56 -5.18 16.03
CA ILE A 12 -17.17 -3.98 15.30
C ILE A 12 -18.25 -3.65 14.27
N ASP A 13 -18.98 -2.55 14.46
CA ASP A 13 -19.87 -2.01 13.45
C ASP A 13 -19.09 -1.15 12.45
N VAL A 14 -18.65 -1.78 11.37
CA VAL A 14 -17.90 -1.12 10.29
C VAL A 14 -18.72 0.01 9.64
N ASN A 15 -20.05 -0.09 9.61
CA ASN A 15 -20.90 0.96 9.04
C ASN A 15 -21.00 2.19 9.96
N ALA A 16 -20.96 2.00 11.29
CA ALA A 16 -20.84 3.11 12.22
C ALA A 16 -19.47 3.79 12.10
N MET A 17 -18.38 3.02 12.04
CA MET A 17 -17.03 3.57 11.89
C MET A 17 -16.87 4.35 10.58
N ARG A 18 -17.36 3.81 9.46
CA ARG A 18 -17.23 4.49 8.17
C ARG A 18 -18.02 5.80 8.11
N ARG A 19 -19.19 5.88 8.75
CA ARG A 19 -20.04 7.09 8.71
C ARG A 19 -19.32 8.29 9.32
N ALA A 20 -18.69 8.12 10.47
CA ALA A 20 -17.90 9.17 11.11
C ALA A 20 -16.79 9.70 10.18
N LEU A 21 -16.09 8.79 9.48
CA LEU A 21 -15.03 9.16 8.53
C LEU A 21 -15.60 9.86 7.27
N ILE A 22 -16.71 9.36 6.73
CA ILE A 22 -17.40 9.98 5.59
C ILE A 22 -17.79 11.42 5.91
N GLU A 23 -18.41 11.65 7.07
CA GLU A 23 -18.85 12.96 7.52
C GLU A 23 -17.65 13.89 7.79
N ALA A 24 -16.65 13.41 8.53
CA ALA A 24 -15.47 14.20 8.88
C ALA A 24 -14.66 14.67 7.67
N HIS A 25 -14.61 13.86 6.60
CA HIS A 25 -13.84 14.16 5.39
C HIS A 25 -14.71 14.61 4.22
N GLY A 26 -16.02 14.80 4.42
CA GLY A 26 -16.95 15.21 3.36
C GLY A 26 -16.96 14.25 2.16
N LEU A 27 -16.77 12.95 2.40
CA LEU A 27 -16.70 11.96 1.33
C LEU A 27 -18.06 11.83 0.64
N VAL A 28 -18.04 11.93 -0.68
CA VAL A 28 -19.23 11.74 -1.51
C VAL A 28 -19.19 10.37 -2.17
N HIS A 29 -20.37 9.80 -2.43
CA HIS A 29 -20.52 8.52 -3.16
C HIS A 29 -19.89 7.29 -2.50
N ALA A 30 -19.66 7.33 -1.19
CA ALA A 30 -19.09 6.21 -0.42
C ALA A 30 -20.01 4.96 -0.40
N ASP A 31 -21.32 5.15 -0.59
CA ASP A 31 -22.32 4.07 -0.62
C ASP A 31 -22.65 3.58 -2.04
N ARG A 32 -21.92 4.03 -3.05
CA ARG A 32 -22.15 3.62 -4.44
C ARG A 32 -21.47 2.29 -4.74
N THR A 33 -21.95 1.63 -5.78
CA THR A 33 -21.35 0.40 -6.29
C THR A 33 -20.30 0.73 -7.34
N TYR A 34 -19.17 0.04 -7.28
CA TYR A 34 -18.06 0.24 -8.20
C TYR A 34 -17.58 -1.09 -8.79
N TRP A 35 -17.18 -1.05 -10.05
CA TRP A 35 -16.29 -2.03 -10.64
C TRP A 35 -14.88 -1.46 -10.60
N LEU A 36 -13.98 -2.11 -9.87
CA LEU A 36 -12.60 -1.67 -9.71
C LEU A 36 -11.67 -2.72 -10.34
N TYR A 37 -10.72 -2.26 -11.13
CA TYR A 37 -9.72 -3.07 -11.81
C TYR A 37 -8.37 -2.68 -11.26
N TYR A 38 -7.59 -3.66 -10.82
CA TYR A 38 -6.36 -3.42 -10.09
C TYR A 38 -5.14 -3.83 -10.90
N ASP A 39 -4.06 -3.09 -10.70
CA ASP A 39 -2.70 -3.43 -11.08
C ASP A 39 -1.77 -3.18 -9.90
N GLU A 40 -0.73 -4.00 -9.77
CA GLU A 40 0.21 -3.94 -8.66
C GLU A 40 1.60 -3.55 -9.16
N THR A 41 2.18 -2.52 -8.56
CA THR A 41 3.55 -2.09 -8.83
C THR A 41 4.40 -2.24 -7.57
N ASN A 42 5.60 -2.80 -7.72
CA ASN A 42 6.54 -3.04 -6.61
C ASN A 42 5.98 -3.94 -5.48
N ASN A 43 5.18 -4.96 -5.82
CA ASN A 43 4.71 -5.90 -4.79
C ASN A 43 5.84 -6.87 -4.38
N ILE A 44 6.51 -6.56 -3.27
CA ILE A 44 7.58 -7.38 -2.71
C ILE A 44 7.06 -8.56 -1.87
N ARG A 45 5.73 -8.68 -1.67
CA ARG A 45 5.00 -9.59 -0.78
C ARG A 45 5.37 -9.48 0.70
N ARG A 46 6.65 -9.54 1.04
CA ARG A 46 7.18 -9.40 2.40
C ARG A 46 8.56 -8.74 2.39
N LEU A 47 8.69 -7.67 3.16
CA LEU A 47 9.99 -7.09 3.49
C LEU A 47 10.73 -7.99 4.49
N HIS A 48 11.95 -8.37 4.18
CA HIS A 48 12.79 -9.20 5.06
C HIS A 48 14.28 -8.99 4.78
N LEU A 49 15.12 -9.53 5.66
CA LEU A 49 16.57 -9.51 5.49
C LEU A 49 17.06 -10.83 4.87
N GLN A 50 18.05 -10.72 3.99
CA GLN A 50 18.80 -11.80 3.39
C GLN A 50 20.30 -11.46 3.53
N ALA A 51 21.04 -12.26 4.31
CA ALA A 51 22.46 -12.04 4.59
C ALA A 51 22.77 -10.58 5.03
N ASP A 52 22.03 -10.10 6.03
CA ASP A 52 22.14 -8.76 6.62
C ASP A 52 21.85 -7.58 5.68
N ALA A 53 21.21 -7.84 4.53
CA ALA A 53 20.72 -6.82 3.61
C ALA A 53 19.21 -6.98 3.36
N PHE A 54 18.51 -5.90 2.99
CA PHE A 54 17.12 -6.01 2.56
C PHE A 54 16.97 -6.88 1.32
N ASN A 55 15.88 -7.63 1.23
CA ASN A 55 15.53 -8.44 0.05
C ASN A 55 15.23 -7.64 -1.22
N VAL A 56 15.23 -6.30 -1.12
CA VAL A 56 14.98 -5.37 -2.22
C VAL A 56 16.10 -4.33 -2.33
N PRO A 57 16.49 -3.96 -3.57
CA PRO A 57 17.54 -2.97 -3.79
C PRO A 57 17.10 -1.57 -3.34
N GLU A 58 15.80 -1.28 -3.31
CA GLU A 58 15.23 -0.01 -2.87
C GLU A 58 14.00 -0.24 -1.99
N LEU A 59 13.82 0.59 -0.95
CA LEU A 59 12.69 0.55 -0.02
C LEU A 59 11.53 1.39 -0.57
N ASN A 60 11.06 1.03 -1.76
CA ASN A 60 10.00 1.73 -2.47
C ASN A 60 8.62 1.35 -1.93
N CYS A 61 7.64 2.23 -2.14
CA CYS A 61 6.25 1.90 -1.87
C CYS A 61 5.76 0.81 -2.82
N TRP A 62 4.98 -0.11 -2.28
CA TRP A 62 4.06 -0.95 -3.05
C TRP A 62 2.85 -0.12 -3.41
N ALA A 63 2.50 -0.08 -4.70
CA ALA A 63 1.31 0.62 -5.17
C ALA A 63 0.29 -0.38 -5.71
N LEU A 64 -0.93 -0.28 -5.21
CA LEU A 64 -2.12 -0.93 -5.77
C LEU A 64 -2.92 0.16 -6.49
N GLY A 65 -2.80 0.20 -7.81
CA GLY A 65 -3.42 1.21 -8.66
C GLY A 65 -4.48 0.62 -9.57
N GLY A 66 -5.16 1.47 -10.32
CA GLY A 66 -5.98 1.02 -11.43
C GLY A 66 -7.12 1.96 -11.81
N VAL A 67 -8.08 1.39 -12.53
CA VAL A 67 -9.24 2.12 -13.07
C VAL A 67 -10.54 1.52 -12.58
N GLY A 68 -11.60 2.31 -12.55
CA GLY A 68 -12.91 1.83 -12.15
C GLY A 68 -14.08 2.56 -12.79
N ARG A 69 -15.27 1.98 -12.63
CA ARG A 69 -16.54 2.59 -13.04
C ARG A 69 -17.53 2.57 -11.91
N ARG A 70 -18.27 3.67 -11.78
CA ARG A 70 -19.34 3.85 -10.80
C ARG A 70 -20.69 3.51 -11.43
N ASP A 71 -21.54 2.79 -10.69
CA ASP A 71 -22.95 2.51 -11.03
C ASP A 71 -23.14 1.94 -12.45
N ALA A 72 -22.13 1.23 -12.98
CA ALA A 72 -22.08 0.76 -14.36
C ALA A 72 -21.89 -0.76 -14.44
N ALA A 73 -21.90 -1.29 -15.66
CA ALA A 73 -21.47 -2.65 -15.96
C ALA A 73 -19.93 -2.76 -15.96
N PRO A 74 -19.37 -3.99 -15.95
CA PRO A 74 -17.96 -4.21 -16.20
C PRO A 74 -17.49 -3.49 -17.48
N ILE A 75 -16.25 -3.01 -17.47
CA ILE A 75 -15.60 -2.37 -18.61
C ILE A 75 -15.50 -3.37 -19.77
N ASP A 76 -15.94 -2.94 -20.95
CA ASP A 76 -15.62 -3.62 -22.21
C ASP A 76 -14.34 -3.03 -22.81
N VAL A 77 -13.28 -3.83 -22.87
CA VAL A 77 -11.98 -3.45 -23.43
C VAL A 77 -11.88 -3.73 -24.94
N GLY A 78 -12.90 -4.34 -25.56
CA GLY A 78 -12.95 -4.62 -26.99
C GLY A 78 -12.70 -3.36 -27.86
N PRO A 79 -13.40 -2.25 -27.61
CA PRO A 79 -13.18 -0.99 -28.34
C PRO A 79 -11.74 -0.47 -28.22
N LEU A 80 -11.15 -0.55 -27.02
CA LEU A 80 -9.74 -0.17 -26.81
C LEU A 80 -8.80 -1.06 -27.63
N ARG A 81 -9.01 -2.39 -27.62
CA ARG A 81 -8.17 -3.33 -28.37
C ARG A 81 -8.18 -3.03 -29.86
N ALA A 82 -9.36 -2.73 -30.41
CA ALA A 82 -9.49 -2.35 -31.82
C ALA A 82 -8.75 -1.05 -32.13
N ARG A 83 -8.92 0.00 -31.30
CA ARG A 83 -8.29 1.32 -31.49
C ARG A 83 -6.76 1.29 -31.35
N ALA A 84 -6.25 0.52 -30.40
CA ALA A 84 -4.82 0.40 -30.11
C ALA A 84 -4.12 -0.70 -30.94
N PHE A 85 -4.85 -1.37 -31.84
CA PHE A 85 -4.38 -2.50 -32.64
C PHE A 85 -3.75 -3.62 -31.77
N ILE A 86 -4.40 -3.94 -30.66
CA ILE A 86 -3.99 -5.00 -29.72
C ILE A 86 -4.69 -6.29 -30.12
N GLN A 87 -3.93 -7.38 -30.16
CA GLN A 87 -4.46 -8.68 -30.55
C GLN A 87 -5.48 -9.21 -29.52
N PRO A 88 -6.56 -9.89 -29.95
CA PRO A 88 -7.59 -10.41 -29.04
C PRO A 88 -7.07 -11.45 -28.04
N ASN A 89 -5.99 -12.15 -28.35
CA ASN A 89 -5.37 -13.19 -27.52
C ASN A 89 -4.45 -12.64 -26.41
N ALA A 90 -4.23 -11.32 -26.34
CA ALA A 90 -3.46 -10.74 -25.25
C ALA A 90 -4.31 -10.79 -23.97
N GLU A 91 -4.01 -11.76 -23.10
CA GLU A 91 -4.74 -12.00 -21.84
C GLU A 91 -4.69 -10.76 -20.93
N GLU A 92 -3.53 -10.09 -20.86
CA GLU A 92 -3.33 -8.88 -20.05
C GLU A 92 -2.96 -7.66 -20.91
N LEU A 93 -3.44 -6.48 -20.47
CA LEU A 93 -3.16 -5.20 -21.11
C LEU A 93 -1.94 -4.51 -20.48
N HIS A 94 -0.75 -5.07 -20.67
CA HIS A 94 0.48 -4.47 -20.14
C HIS A 94 0.85 -3.16 -20.82
N PHE A 95 1.54 -2.28 -20.08
CA PHE A 95 2.10 -1.02 -20.61
C PHE A 95 2.94 -1.20 -21.88
N ALA A 96 3.66 -2.32 -22.01
CA ALA A 96 4.46 -2.66 -23.18
C ALA A 96 3.67 -2.76 -24.51
N LEU A 97 2.34 -2.92 -24.43
CA LEU A 97 1.44 -2.90 -25.60
C LEU A 97 1.17 -1.47 -26.12
N PHE A 98 1.30 -0.48 -25.23
CA PHE A 98 1.03 0.94 -25.49
C PHE A 98 2.29 1.76 -25.74
N GLY A 99 3.47 1.25 -25.37
CA GLY A 99 4.75 1.86 -25.72
C GLY A 99 5.95 1.13 -25.14
N ARG A 100 7.15 1.57 -25.53
CA ARG A 100 8.43 1.07 -25.01
C ARG A 100 9.38 2.24 -24.73
N GLY A 101 10.20 2.10 -23.70
CA GLY A 101 11.16 3.10 -23.27
C GLY A 101 10.65 3.98 -22.13
N GLU A 102 11.39 5.05 -21.86
CA GLU A 102 11.10 5.99 -20.77
C GLU A 102 9.71 6.64 -20.89
N PHE A 103 9.04 6.82 -19.76
CA PHE A 103 7.68 7.34 -19.69
C PHE A 103 7.44 8.62 -20.51
N PRO A 104 8.30 9.66 -20.46
CA PRO A 104 8.11 10.86 -21.28
C PRO A 104 8.10 10.62 -22.79
N LYS A 105 8.82 9.60 -23.27
CA LYS A 105 8.80 9.23 -24.69
C LYS A 105 7.51 8.51 -25.04
N VAL A 106 7.01 7.67 -24.14
CA VAL A 106 5.75 6.93 -24.33
C VAL A 106 4.53 7.86 -24.26
N LEU A 107 4.58 8.96 -23.51
CA LEU A 107 3.55 10.01 -23.51
C LEU A 107 3.22 10.55 -24.90
N GLY A 108 4.18 10.57 -25.83
CA GLY A 108 3.96 10.98 -27.22
C GLY A 108 3.45 9.86 -28.15
N SER A 109 3.15 8.67 -27.64
CA SER A 109 2.72 7.54 -28.47
C SER A 109 1.22 7.63 -28.79
N ARG A 110 0.88 7.40 -30.06
CA ARG A 110 -0.51 7.33 -30.53
C ARG A 110 -1.32 6.23 -29.85
N LYS A 111 -0.67 5.16 -29.40
CA LYS A 111 -1.33 4.07 -28.68
C LYS A 111 -1.72 4.47 -27.26
N LEU A 112 -0.86 5.24 -26.59
CA LEU A 112 -1.17 5.77 -25.26
C LEU A 112 -2.26 6.85 -25.35
N GLU A 113 -2.20 7.71 -26.35
CA GLU A 113 -3.29 8.66 -26.66
C GLU A 113 -4.63 7.92 -26.83
N ALA A 114 -4.67 6.87 -27.67
CA ALA A 114 -5.88 6.06 -27.87
C ALA A 114 -6.40 5.41 -26.57
N PHE A 115 -5.51 5.04 -25.64
CA PHE A 115 -5.90 4.53 -24.32
C PHE A 115 -6.52 5.63 -23.45
N LEU A 116 -5.89 6.80 -23.39
CA LEU A 116 -6.37 7.92 -22.57
C LEU A 116 -7.70 8.45 -23.08
N ASP A 117 -7.87 8.61 -24.40
CA ASP A 117 -9.14 9.03 -25.02
C ASP A 117 -10.26 8.03 -24.70
N TRP A 118 -9.99 6.73 -24.86
CA TRP A 118 -10.95 5.69 -24.51
C TRP A 118 -11.32 5.72 -23.01
N ALA A 119 -10.34 5.91 -22.12
CA ALA A 119 -10.59 5.99 -20.69
C ALA A 119 -11.48 7.20 -20.31
N LEU A 120 -11.30 8.33 -21.00
CA LEU A 120 -12.14 9.51 -20.84
C LEU A 120 -13.56 9.28 -21.36
N GLU A 121 -13.71 8.67 -22.54
CA GLU A 121 -15.02 8.34 -23.13
C GLU A 121 -15.82 7.36 -22.25
N GLU A 122 -15.15 6.36 -21.67
CA GLU A 122 -15.77 5.41 -20.75
C GLU A 122 -16.04 6.01 -19.35
N ASN A 123 -15.60 7.25 -19.11
CA ASN A 123 -15.68 7.95 -17.83
C ASN A 123 -15.07 7.13 -16.68
N LEU A 124 -13.86 6.63 -16.92
CA LEU A 124 -13.14 5.82 -15.94
C LEU A 124 -12.62 6.69 -14.80
N LEU A 125 -12.79 6.19 -13.57
CA LEU A 125 -12.16 6.72 -12.37
C LEU A 125 -10.76 6.13 -12.25
N VAL A 126 -9.81 6.89 -11.76
CA VAL A 126 -8.49 6.39 -11.36
C VAL A 126 -8.49 6.22 -9.84
N HIS A 127 -8.05 5.07 -9.35
CA HIS A 127 -7.82 4.83 -7.94
C HIS A 127 -6.41 4.32 -7.70
N TYR A 128 -5.85 4.66 -6.55
CA TYR A 128 -4.58 4.09 -6.12
C TYR A 128 -4.45 4.10 -4.60
N LEU A 129 -3.66 3.16 -4.10
CA LEU A 129 -3.17 3.06 -2.74
C LEU A 129 -1.65 2.88 -2.84
N ALA A 130 -0.89 3.72 -2.14
CA ALA A 130 0.55 3.53 -1.96
C ALA A 130 0.81 3.15 -0.50
N LEU A 131 1.42 1.98 -0.30
CA LEU A 131 1.80 1.45 1.00
C LEU A 131 3.31 1.33 1.04
N ASP A 132 3.91 1.86 2.10
CA ASP A 132 5.35 1.74 2.34
C ASP A 132 5.62 0.59 3.33
N PRO A 133 6.10 -0.58 2.87
CA PRO A 133 6.31 -1.73 3.74
C PRO A 133 7.34 -1.47 4.83
N PHE A 134 8.33 -0.61 4.56
CA PHE A 134 9.38 -0.27 5.51
C PHE A 134 8.86 0.70 6.59
N TYR A 135 8.06 1.69 6.21
CA TYR A 135 7.42 2.56 7.18
C TYR A 135 6.53 1.76 8.14
N TRP A 136 5.68 0.88 7.62
CA TRP A 136 4.79 0.06 8.46
C TRP A 136 5.55 -0.84 9.41
N SER A 137 6.68 -1.41 8.96
CA SER A 137 7.51 -2.21 9.85
C SER A 137 8.17 -1.36 10.95
N VAL A 138 8.46 -0.07 10.72
CA VAL A 138 8.92 0.86 11.78
C VAL A 138 7.77 1.21 12.73
N VAL A 139 6.57 1.44 12.19
CA VAL A 139 5.36 1.67 12.98
C VAL A 139 5.10 0.52 13.95
N ASP A 140 5.21 -0.72 13.50
CA ASP A 140 5.02 -1.91 14.33
C ASP A 140 5.99 -1.94 15.53
N VAL A 141 7.25 -1.51 15.34
CA VAL A 141 8.23 -1.42 16.43
C VAL A 141 7.82 -0.34 17.43
N VAL A 142 7.50 0.86 16.95
CA VAL A 142 7.11 1.97 17.83
C VAL A 142 5.84 1.61 18.60
N ASP A 143 4.84 1.01 17.94
CA ASP A 143 3.59 0.61 18.57
C ASP A 143 3.80 -0.53 19.58
N SER A 144 4.70 -1.48 19.32
CA SER A 144 5.08 -2.52 20.29
C SER A 144 5.72 -1.96 21.56
N VAL A 145 6.53 -0.90 21.44
CA VAL A 145 7.17 -0.21 22.57
C VAL A 145 6.15 0.64 23.33
N LEU A 146 5.28 1.39 22.62
CA LEU A 146 4.22 2.20 23.24
C LEU A 146 3.22 1.32 24.01
N ALA A 147 2.79 0.21 23.40
CA ALA A 147 1.88 -0.74 24.04
C ALA A 147 2.46 -1.38 25.32
N ALA A 148 3.78 -1.36 25.49
CA ALA A 148 4.45 -1.82 26.69
C ALA A 148 4.47 -0.78 27.83
N GLY A 149 4.03 0.45 27.58
CA GLY A 149 4.18 1.57 28.52
C GLY A 149 5.63 2.03 28.68
N GLU A 150 6.50 1.67 27.73
CA GLU A 150 7.94 2.00 27.77
C GLU A 150 8.22 3.44 27.28
N MET A 151 7.20 4.15 26.78
CA MET A 151 7.28 5.56 26.35
C MET A 151 6.02 6.37 26.73
N PRO A 152 6.13 7.71 26.88
CA PRO A 152 4.98 8.58 27.17
C PRO A 152 3.96 8.65 26.03
N ASP A 153 2.68 8.78 26.40
CA ASP A 153 1.58 8.99 25.45
C ASP A 153 1.78 10.28 24.63
N GLY A 154 1.41 10.24 23.35
CA GLY A 154 1.47 11.40 22.45
C GLY A 154 2.79 11.60 21.70
N PHE A 155 3.84 10.84 22.01
CA PHE A 155 5.12 10.88 21.26
C PHE A 155 5.16 9.93 20.04
N GLY A 156 4.17 9.04 19.91
CA GLY A 156 4.21 7.96 18.93
C GLY A 156 4.18 8.40 17.47
N GLU A 157 3.36 9.39 17.12
CA GLU A 157 3.16 9.77 15.71
C GLU A 157 4.39 10.44 15.09
N SER A 158 5.01 11.40 15.78
CA SER A 158 6.25 12.04 15.30
C SER A 158 7.41 11.05 15.28
N LEU A 159 7.54 10.20 16.31
CA LEU A 159 8.60 9.20 16.39
C LEU A 159 8.55 8.21 15.22
N LYS A 160 7.36 7.76 14.82
CA LYS A 160 7.18 6.88 13.64
C LYS A 160 7.78 7.50 12.37
N SER A 161 7.48 8.77 12.11
CA SER A 161 7.94 9.47 10.92
C SER A 161 9.44 9.78 10.96
N ASP A 162 9.92 10.29 12.09
CA ASP A 162 11.32 10.68 12.29
C ASP A 162 12.24 9.46 12.26
N LEU A 163 11.87 8.39 12.97
CA LEU A 163 12.64 7.14 12.98
C LEU A 163 12.69 6.52 11.59
N CYS A 164 11.57 6.50 10.85
CA CYS A 164 11.57 5.99 9.48
C CYS A 164 12.54 6.78 8.59
N THR A 165 12.55 8.12 8.71
CA THR A 165 13.45 8.99 7.94
C THR A 165 14.92 8.73 8.28
N LEU A 166 15.25 8.62 9.58
CA LEU A 166 16.60 8.32 10.05
C LEU A 166 17.08 6.94 9.57
N LEU A 167 16.25 5.92 9.67
CA LEU A 167 16.60 4.56 9.25
C LEU A 167 16.71 4.44 7.71
N ARG A 168 16.01 5.30 6.96
CA ARG A 168 16.17 5.36 5.50
C ARG A 168 17.49 6.00 5.08
N ALA A 169 18.08 6.87 5.89
CA ALA A 169 19.29 7.60 5.56
C ALA A 169 20.55 6.70 5.50
N ASP A 170 20.61 5.64 6.31
CA ASP A 170 21.73 4.69 6.35
C ASP A 170 21.23 3.24 6.30
N ARG A 171 20.85 2.81 5.11
CA ARG A 171 20.26 1.48 4.90
C ARG A 171 21.16 0.31 5.33
N PRO A 172 22.48 0.31 5.04
CA PRO A 172 23.35 -0.75 5.53
C PRO A 172 23.37 -0.84 7.05
N ARG A 173 23.48 0.30 7.76
CA ARG A 173 23.44 0.33 9.22
C ARG A 173 22.09 -0.13 9.75
N THR A 174 20.99 0.28 9.13
CA THR A 174 19.65 -0.16 9.49
C THR A 174 19.47 -1.65 9.30
N ALA A 175 19.94 -2.22 8.18
CA ALA A 175 19.85 -3.65 7.94
C ALA A 175 20.66 -4.44 8.98
N ALA A 176 21.85 -3.96 9.36
CA ALA A 176 22.66 -4.55 10.43
C ALA A 176 21.97 -4.46 11.81
N LEU A 177 21.36 -3.31 12.14
CA LEU A 177 20.56 -3.13 13.36
C LEU A 177 19.39 -4.11 13.39
N MET A 178 18.63 -4.18 12.29
CA MET A 178 17.47 -5.06 12.14
C MET A 178 17.85 -6.54 12.23
N ALA A 179 18.95 -6.96 11.59
CA ALA A 179 19.47 -8.32 11.66
C ALA A 179 19.84 -8.70 13.09
N ARG A 180 20.54 -7.81 13.79
CA ARG A 180 20.96 -8.03 15.17
C ARG A 180 19.75 -8.30 16.06
N PHE A 181 18.62 -7.63 15.86
CA PHE A 181 17.43 -7.69 16.72
C PHE A 181 16.27 -8.56 16.21
N ASP A 182 16.50 -9.45 15.22
CA ASP A 182 15.50 -10.36 14.64
C ASP A 182 14.26 -9.66 14.06
N TYR A 183 14.45 -8.47 13.49
CA TYR A 183 13.38 -7.67 12.90
C TYR A 183 12.62 -8.40 11.77
N PRO A 184 11.29 -8.18 11.59
CA PRO A 184 10.41 -7.23 12.30
C PRO A 184 9.87 -7.72 13.65
N ASP A 185 10.20 -8.95 14.05
CA ASP A 185 9.72 -9.55 15.30
C ASP A 185 10.63 -9.17 16.48
N LEU A 186 10.51 -7.93 16.95
CA LEU A 186 11.24 -7.47 18.13
C LEU A 186 10.63 -8.10 19.39
N LYS A 187 11.24 -9.20 19.84
CA LYS A 187 10.79 -9.92 21.04
C LYS A 187 10.80 -9.01 22.29
N PRO A 188 9.84 -9.18 23.22
CA PRO A 188 9.71 -8.32 24.40
C PRO A 188 11.01 -8.21 25.22
N GLU A 189 11.78 -9.29 25.34
CA GLU A 189 13.02 -9.34 26.13
C GLU A 189 14.14 -8.50 25.50
N ARG A 190 14.04 -8.20 24.21
CA ARG A 190 15.04 -7.47 23.43
C ARG A 190 14.72 -6.00 23.26
N ARG A 191 13.49 -5.55 23.56
CA ARG A 191 13.03 -4.16 23.37
C ARG A 191 13.91 -3.14 24.06
N ARG A 192 14.18 -3.35 25.35
CA ARG A 192 15.02 -2.41 26.12
C ARG A 192 16.43 -2.28 25.54
N ALA A 193 17.03 -3.37 25.09
CA ALA A 193 18.36 -3.35 24.47
C ALA A 193 18.34 -2.64 23.11
N PHE A 194 17.25 -2.80 22.34
CA PHE A 194 17.05 -2.09 21.08
C PHE A 194 16.93 -0.58 21.28
N MET A 195 16.23 -0.11 22.31
CA MET A 195 16.06 1.33 22.59
C MET A 195 17.34 2.04 23.06
N THR A 196 18.38 1.31 23.48
CA THR A 196 19.63 1.88 24.00
C THR A 196 20.79 1.84 23.02
N GLU A 197 20.54 1.41 21.78
CA GLU A 197 21.49 1.45 20.66
C GLU A 197 21.40 2.75 19.86
#